data_AF-B6GA35-F1
#
_entry.id   AF-B6GA35-F1
#
_cell.length_a   1.000
_cell.length_b   1.000
_cell.length_c   1.000
_cell.angle_alpha   90.00
_cell.angle_beta   90.00
_cell.angle_gamma   90.00
#
_symmetry.space_group_name_H-M   'P 1'
#
loop_
_entity.id
_entity.type
_entity.pdbx_description
1 polymer ?
#
loop_
_entity_poly.entity_id
_entity_poly.type
_entity_poly.pdbx_seq_one_letter_code
_entity_poly.pdbx_strand_id
1 'polypeptide(L)'
;MHRHLPLHLQVEHFISMGTIDDVIISNCYPSDEELAILKDLPRNLVCFDVELIDTLPEVERSIVLDELHFNRGDVSANFLRSTQSRVKYKGHEFKVLNAPATIRRGDVVIESSEYGHYAGELQIALADMENSGKSSVVGHVPEIEHFLLDTIRPWQKFRFREVR
;
A
#
# COMPACT_ATOMS: atom_id res chain seq x y z
N MET A 1 -9.08 -13.18 -14.87
CA MET A 1 -8.65 -12.00 -14.11
C MET A 1 -8.05 -10.93 -15.01
N HIS A 2 -6.91 -11.18 -15.69
CA HIS A 2 -6.11 -10.14 -16.35
C HIS A 2 -6.64 -9.48 -17.63
N ARG A 3 -7.60 -10.08 -18.35
CA ARG A 3 -8.02 -9.66 -19.71
C ARG A 3 -8.38 -8.18 -19.86
N HIS A 4 -8.87 -7.54 -18.80
CA HIS A 4 -9.34 -6.16 -18.80
C HIS A 4 -8.58 -5.27 -17.81
N LEU A 5 -7.47 -5.77 -17.24
CA LEU A 5 -6.63 -4.96 -16.35
C LEU A 5 -5.59 -4.18 -17.16
N PRO A 6 -5.22 -2.96 -16.71
CA PRO A 6 -4.01 -2.28 -17.17
C PRO A 6 -2.80 -3.20 -17.14
N LEU A 7 -1.92 -3.10 -18.13
CA LEU A 7 -0.77 -4.00 -18.29
C LEU A 7 0.11 -4.03 -17.03
N HIS A 8 0.36 -2.89 -16.41
CA HIS A 8 1.17 -2.81 -15.18
C HIS A 8 0.57 -3.62 -14.03
N LEU A 9 -0.75 -3.62 -13.84
CA LEU A 9 -1.41 -4.42 -12.79
C LEU A 9 -1.37 -5.92 -13.07
N GLN A 10 -1.34 -6.32 -14.35
CA GLN A 10 -1.11 -7.72 -14.71
C GLN A 10 0.29 -8.16 -14.28
N VAL A 11 1.29 -7.31 -14.51
CA VAL A 11 2.69 -7.54 -14.10
C VAL A 11 2.83 -7.55 -12.58
N GLU A 12 2.27 -6.58 -11.88
CA GLU A 12 2.26 -6.52 -10.40
C GLU A 12 1.64 -7.79 -9.78
N HIS A 13 0.57 -8.33 -10.38
CA HIS A 13 0.01 -9.60 -9.93
C HIS A 13 0.96 -10.79 -10.13
N PHE A 14 1.69 -10.83 -11.24
CA PHE A 14 2.69 -11.89 -11.45
C PHE A 14 3.83 -11.78 -10.43
N ILE A 15 4.29 -10.57 -10.15
CA ILE A 15 5.29 -10.29 -9.10
C ILE A 15 4.76 -10.70 -7.73
N SER A 16 3.49 -10.40 -7.42
CA SER A 16 2.91 -10.68 -6.12
C SER A 16 2.83 -12.18 -5.81
N MET A 17 2.71 -13.04 -6.82
CA MET A 17 2.73 -14.49 -6.65
C MET A 17 4.10 -15.04 -6.21
N GLY A 18 5.20 -14.34 -6.48
CA GLY A 18 6.56 -14.71 -6.07
C GLY A 18 7.07 -16.04 -6.66
N THR A 19 6.46 -16.51 -7.75
CA THR A 19 6.80 -17.79 -8.42
C THR A 19 6.95 -17.65 -9.93
N ILE A 20 6.92 -16.43 -10.46
CA ILE A 20 7.01 -16.14 -11.90
C ILE A 20 8.28 -15.35 -12.14
N ASP A 21 9.14 -15.87 -13.01
CA ASP A 21 10.41 -15.25 -13.35
C ASP A 21 10.28 -14.32 -14.57
N ASP A 22 9.53 -14.76 -15.59
CA ASP A 22 9.38 -14.06 -16.86
C ASP A 22 7.91 -13.72 -17.16
N VAL A 23 7.65 -12.48 -17.56
CA VAL A 23 6.34 -12.03 -18.07
C VAL A 23 6.50 -11.60 -19.52
N ILE A 24 5.77 -12.25 -20.43
CA ILE A 24 5.83 -11.99 -21.88
C ILE A 24 4.56 -11.27 -22.33
N ILE A 25 4.71 -10.09 -22.94
CA ILE A 25 3.59 -9.39 -23.58
C ILE A 25 3.28 -10.08 -24.90
N SER A 26 2.12 -10.72 -25.00
CA SER A 26 1.77 -11.56 -26.15
C SER A 26 1.35 -10.76 -27.38
N ASN A 27 0.81 -9.55 -27.21
CA ASN A 27 0.36 -8.69 -28.31
C ASN A 27 1.48 -7.74 -28.75
N CYS A 28 1.39 -7.31 -30.02
CA CYS A 28 2.39 -6.45 -30.66
C CYS A 28 1.68 -5.33 -31.45
N TYR A 29 2.01 -4.05 -31.26
CA TYR A 29 3.02 -3.47 -30.35
C TYR A 29 2.37 -2.96 -29.05
N PRO A 30 3.02 -3.10 -27.88
CA PRO A 30 2.67 -2.33 -26.69
C PRO A 30 2.83 -0.84 -26.98
N SER A 31 2.00 0.01 -26.37
CA SER A 31 2.14 1.45 -26.53
C SER A 31 3.38 1.98 -25.80
N ASP A 32 3.89 3.14 -26.23
CA ASP A 32 5.00 3.80 -25.54
C ASP A 32 4.66 4.13 -24.07
N GLU A 33 3.39 4.44 -23.80
CA GLU A 33 2.87 4.68 -22.46
C GLU A 33 2.89 3.42 -21.59
N GLU A 34 2.43 2.29 -22.14
CA GLU A 34 2.50 0.99 -21.46
C GLU A 34 3.95 0.61 -21.13
N LEU A 35 4.87 0.81 -22.08
CA LEU A 35 6.29 0.53 -21.88
C LEU A 35 6.94 1.46 -20.85
N ALA A 36 6.56 2.75 -20.84
CA ALA A 36 7.06 3.72 -19.87
C ALA A 36 6.64 3.34 -18.44
N ILE A 37 5.37 2.97 -18.24
CA ILE A 37 4.88 2.53 -16.92
C ILE A 37 5.65 1.30 -16.45
N LEU A 38 5.80 0.28 -17.32
CA LEU A 38 6.52 -0.95 -16.97
C LEU A 38 8.00 -0.74 -16.64
N LYS A 39 8.65 0.25 -17.26
CA LYS A 39 10.06 0.55 -17.02
C LYS A 39 10.33 0.98 -15.58
N ASP A 40 9.39 1.71 -15.00
CA ASP A 40 9.53 2.28 -13.66
C ASP A 40 8.98 1.36 -12.56
N LEU A 41 8.30 0.26 -12.92
CA LEU A 41 7.85 -0.72 -11.95
C LEU A 41 9.02 -1.47 -11.31
N PRO A 42 9.00 -1.66 -9.98
CA PRO A 42 9.94 -2.55 -9.33
C PRO A 42 9.69 -4.00 -9.79
N ARG A 43 10.73 -4.68 -10.24
CA ARG A 43 10.60 -6.03 -10.86
C ARG A 43 10.48 -7.17 -9.84
N ASN A 44 10.69 -6.87 -8.55
CA ASN A 44 10.91 -7.87 -7.51
C ASN A 44 10.10 -7.64 -6.22
N LEU A 45 9.23 -6.63 -6.19
CA LEU A 45 8.34 -6.34 -5.07
C LEU A 45 7.09 -5.66 -5.62
N VAL A 46 5.98 -5.78 -4.88
CA VAL A 46 4.71 -5.17 -5.29
C VAL A 46 4.76 -3.66 -5.06
N CYS A 47 4.32 -2.88 -6.05
CA CYS A 47 4.12 -1.44 -5.93
C CYS A 47 2.65 -1.11 -6.02
N PHE A 48 2.06 -0.61 -4.94
CA PHE A 48 0.69 -0.12 -4.93
C PHE A 48 0.65 1.34 -5.36
N ASP A 49 -0.30 1.70 -6.22
CA ASP A 49 -0.65 3.11 -6.35
C ASP A 49 -1.39 3.58 -5.10
N VAL A 50 -1.14 4.84 -4.71
CA VAL A 50 -1.78 5.46 -3.56
C VAL A 50 -2.18 6.90 -3.85
N GLU A 51 -3.42 7.24 -3.50
CA GLU A 51 -3.96 8.58 -3.48
C GLU A 51 -3.83 9.14 -2.06
N LEU A 52 -2.88 10.05 -1.83
CA LEU A 52 -2.62 10.63 -0.51
C LEU A 52 -3.56 11.83 -0.23
N ILE A 53 -3.85 12.07 1.05
CA ILE A 53 -4.56 13.30 1.45
C ILE A 53 -3.67 14.53 1.23
N ASP A 54 -4.26 15.64 0.74
CA ASP A 54 -3.51 16.87 0.41
C ASP A 54 -2.75 17.47 1.60
N THR A 55 -3.25 17.26 2.81
CA THR A 55 -2.72 17.85 4.04
C THR A 55 -1.76 16.93 4.79
N LEU A 56 -1.26 15.87 4.14
CA LEU A 56 -0.37 14.90 4.76
C LEU A 56 0.97 15.55 5.16
N PRO A 57 1.37 15.55 6.44
CA PRO A 57 2.65 16.12 6.83
C PRO A 57 3.84 15.32 6.27
N GLU A 58 4.99 15.97 6.19
CA GLU A 58 6.19 15.44 5.53
C GLU A 58 6.65 14.09 6.11
N VAL A 59 6.54 13.91 7.44
CA VAL A 59 6.96 12.68 8.12
C VAL A 59 6.07 11.51 7.74
N GLU A 60 4.75 11.67 7.85
CA GLU A 60 3.77 10.66 7.45
C GLU A 60 3.86 10.37 5.95
N ARG A 61 4.09 11.39 5.12
CA ARG A 61 4.31 11.22 3.69
C ARG A 61 5.56 10.40 3.40
N SER A 62 6.66 10.67 4.09
CA SER A 62 7.90 9.89 3.98
C SER A 62 7.70 8.45 4.44
N ILE A 63 6.92 8.22 5.50
CA ILE A 63 6.55 6.87 5.95
C ILE A 63 5.86 6.09 4.83
N VAL A 64 4.96 6.70 4.06
CA VAL A 64 4.24 5.99 2.99
C VAL A 64 5.11 5.78 1.74
N LEU A 65 5.86 6.80 1.29
CA LEU A 65 6.51 6.71 -0.04
C LEU A 65 7.98 6.30 -0.02
N ASP A 66 8.73 6.63 1.04
CA ASP A 66 10.18 6.42 1.05
C ASP A 66 10.57 5.09 1.69
N GLU A 67 9.76 4.60 2.63
CA GLU A 67 10.02 3.37 3.35
C GLU A 67 9.80 2.11 2.49
N LEU A 68 10.55 1.06 2.84
CA LEU A 68 10.29 -0.27 2.34
C LEU A 68 9.37 -0.99 3.33
N HIS A 69 8.15 -1.27 2.91
CA HIS A 69 7.18 -1.97 3.73
C HIS A 69 7.31 -3.47 3.57
N PHE A 70 6.86 -4.19 4.59
CA PHE A 70 6.62 -5.63 4.50
C PHE A 70 5.43 -5.99 5.39
N ASN A 71 4.63 -6.94 4.94
CA ASN A 71 3.51 -7.44 5.75
C ASN A 71 4.06 -8.29 6.90
N ARG A 72 3.55 -8.08 8.11
CA ARG A 72 3.98 -8.83 9.28
C ARG A 72 3.62 -10.33 9.17
N GLY A 73 4.41 -11.17 9.83
CA GLY A 73 4.24 -12.62 9.83
C GLY A 73 2.92 -13.11 10.43
N ASP A 74 2.44 -12.44 11.48
CA ASP A 74 1.13 -12.67 12.08
C ASP A 74 0.04 -11.97 11.27
N VAL A 75 -0.59 -12.76 10.39
CA VAL A 75 -1.63 -12.28 9.48
C VAL A 75 -2.85 -11.81 10.27
N SER A 76 -3.27 -10.58 10.00
CA SER A 76 -4.57 -10.05 10.42
C SER A 76 -5.58 -10.23 9.29
N ALA A 77 -6.82 -10.56 9.62
CA ALA A 77 -7.92 -10.57 8.64
C ALA A 77 -8.30 -9.15 8.18
N ASN A 78 -7.96 -8.13 8.97
CA ASN A 78 -8.44 -6.76 8.77
C ASN A 78 -7.39 -5.85 8.14
N PHE A 79 -6.10 -6.15 8.26
CA PHE A 79 -5.03 -5.25 7.84
C PHE A 79 -3.79 -5.97 7.31
N LEU A 80 -3.16 -5.40 6.29
CA LEU A 80 -1.73 -5.59 6.02
C LEU A 80 -0.95 -4.63 6.93
N ARG A 81 0.00 -5.14 7.70
CA ARG A 81 0.66 -4.36 8.77
C ARG A 81 2.14 -4.17 8.52
N SER A 82 2.59 -2.92 8.48
CA SER A 82 3.98 -2.51 8.36
C SER A 82 4.46 -1.85 9.66
N THR A 83 5.20 -2.61 10.46
CA THR A 83 5.60 -2.20 11.83
C THR A 83 6.90 -1.41 11.92
N GLN A 84 7.70 -1.36 10.85
CA GLN A 84 9.05 -0.79 10.92
C GLN A 84 9.05 0.73 11.09
N SER A 85 8.06 1.43 10.51
CA SER A 85 7.90 2.88 10.62
C SER A 85 7.78 3.33 12.08
N ARG A 86 6.96 2.65 12.88
CA ARG A 86 6.84 2.90 14.33
C ARG A 86 8.19 2.90 15.07
N VAL A 87 9.10 1.99 14.70
CA VAL A 87 10.41 1.89 15.36
C VAL A 87 11.33 3.02 14.92
N LYS A 88 11.35 3.31 13.62
CA LYS A 88 12.20 4.33 13.01
C LYS A 88 11.83 5.75 13.46
N TYR A 89 10.53 6.03 13.55
CA TYR A 89 9.98 7.35 13.89
C TYR A 89 9.57 7.44 15.38
N LYS A 90 10.17 6.61 16.24
CA LYS A 90 9.87 6.61 17.67
C LYS A 90 10.19 7.98 18.29
N GLY A 91 9.23 8.54 19.01
CA GLY A 91 9.34 9.86 19.65
C GLY A 91 8.77 11.00 18.80
N HIS A 92 8.39 10.74 17.55
CA HIS A 92 7.54 11.64 16.79
C HIS A 92 6.10 11.61 17.33
N GLU A 93 5.46 12.78 17.38
CA GLU A 93 4.05 12.91 17.75
C GLU A 93 3.17 12.76 16.50
N PHE A 94 2.47 11.64 16.38
CA PHE A 94 1.50 11.39 15.31
C PHE A 94 0.14 11.94 15.73
N LYS A 95 -0.17 13.16 15.30
CA LYS A 95 -1.48 13.77 15.55
C LYS A 95 -2.57 13.04 14.77
N VAL A 96 -3.79 13.05 15.30
CA VAL A 96 -4.95 12.58 14.54
C VAL A 96 -5.20 13.58 13.40
N LEU A 97 -5.14 13.10 12.16
CA LEU A 97 -5.27 13.95 10.97
C LEU A 97 -6.66 13.82 10.34
N ASN A 98 -6.95 12.66 9.77
CA ASN A 98 -8.22 12.34 9.12
C ASN A 98 -8.70 11.00 9.67
N ALA A 99 -9.64 11.04 10.61
CA ALA A 99 -10.20 9.85 11.24
C ALA A 99 -11.70 9.73 10.89
N PRO A 100 -12.04 9.30 9.65
CA PRO A 100 -13.43 9.09 9.27
C PRO A 100 -14.07 8.01 10.13
N ALA A 101 -15.39 8.04 10.31
CA ALA A 101 -16.11 7.06 11.13
C ALA A 101 -15.97 5.61 10.63
N THR A 102 -15.70 5.42 9.34
CA THR A 102 -15.47 4.12 8.72
C THR A 102 -14.14 4.14 8.00
N ILE A 103 -13.27 3.18 8.32
CA ILE A 103 -12.09 2.84 7.53
C ILE A 103 -12.58 1.88 6.45
N ARG A 104 -12.32 2.20 5.18
CA ARG A 104 -12.71 1.39 4.03
C ARG A 104 -11.57 0.49 3.60
N ARG A 105 -11.90 -0.65 2.98
CA ARG A 105 -10.89 -1.47 2.31
C ARG A 105 -10.07 -0.62 1.34
N GLY A 106 -8.76 -0.80 1.34
CA GLY A 106 -7.81 0.00 0.55
C GLY A 106 -7.30 1.25 1.26
N ASP A 107 -7.92 1.69 2.35
CA ASP A 107 -7.41 2.84 3.12
C ASP A 107 -6.01 2.53 3.67
N VAL A 108 -5.10 3.47 3.44
CA VAL A 108 -3.77 3.50 4.03
C VAL A 108 -3.87 4.29 5.33
N VAL A 109 -3.51 3.64 6.43
CA VAL A 109 -3.70 4.13 7.79
C VAL A 109 -2.35 4.27 8.47
N ILE A 110 -2.14 5.38 9.19
CA ILE A 110 -1.06 5.53 10.16
C ILE A 110 -1.69 5.71 11.53
N GLU A 111 -1.30 4.86 12.49
CA GLU A 111 -1.83 4.95 13.84
C GLU A 111 -1.33 6.20 14.56
N SER A 112 -2.25 6.94 15.18
CA SER A 112 -1.89 8.14 15.94
C SER A 112 -1.22 7.80 17.27
N SER A 113 -0.64 8.82 17.91
CA SER A 113 -0.09 8.72 19.25
C SER A 113 -1.14 8.34 20.31
N GLU A 114 -2.44 8.52 20.05
CA GLU A 114 -3.52 8.09 20.95
C GLU A 114 -3.69 6.56 21.04
N TYR A 115 -3.14 5.83 20.08
CA TYR A 115 -3.06 4.36 20.10
C TYR A 115 -1.84 3.84 20.87
N GLY A 116 -1.10 4.73 21.52
CA GLY A 116 -0.04 4.42 22.46
C GLY A 116 1.09 3.64 21.81
N HIS A 117 1.16 2.35 22.11
CA HIS A 117 2.22 1.51 21.55
C HIS A 117 2.16 1.44 20.03
N TYR A 118 1.01 1.52 19.37
CA TYR A 118 0.95 1.37 17.91
C TYR A 118 1.30 2.64 17.11
N ALA A 119 1.57 3.76 17.77
CA ALA A 119 1.84 5.04 17.14
C ALA A 119 2.88 4.95 16.00
N GLY A 120 2.53 5.46 14.82
CA GLY A 120 3.38 5.47 13.63
C GLY A 120 3.41 4.15 12.85
N GLU A 121 2.66 3.12 13.26
CA GLU A 121 2.51 1.89 12.48
C GLU A 121 1.66 2.15 11.23
N LEU A 122 2.17 1.80 10.06
CA LEU A 122 1.45 1.89 8.80
C LEU A 122 0.66 0.60 8.55
N GLN A 123 -0.58 0.75 8.09
CA GLN A 123 -1.48 -0.36 7.79
C GLN A 123 -2.23 -0.10 6.48
N ILE A 124 -2.63 -1.16 5.78
CA ILE A 124 -3.60 -1.09 4.67
C ILE A 124 -4.83 -1.91 5.06
N ALA A 125 -6.01 -1.31 5.02
CA ALA A 125 -7.26 -1.98 5.37
C ALA A 125 -7.64 -3.04 4.33
N LEU A 126 -7.94 -4.25 4.80
CA LEU A 126 -8.43 -5.37 3.99
C LEU A 126 -9.95 -5.51 4.01
N ALA A 127 -10.64 -4.85 4.93
CA ALA A 127 -12.08 -4.86 5.03
C ALA A 127 -12.57 -3.54 5.64
N ASP A 128 -13.84 -3.22 5.40
CA ASP A 128 -14.49 -2.08 6.03
C ASP A 128 -14.64 -2.31 7.54
N MET A 129 -14.35 -1.30 8.33
CA MET A 129 -14.50 -1.36 9.79
C MET A 129 -14.76 0.01 10.42
N GLU A 130 -15.31 0.02 11.62
CA GLU A 130 -15.53 1.24 12.39
C GLU A 130 -14.20 1.80 12.90
N ASN A 131 -13.99 3.10 12.69
CA ASN A 131 -12.84 3.78 13.24
C ASN A 131 -13.14 4.21 14.68
N SER A 132 -12.24 3.87 15.60
CA SER A 132 -12.28 4.38 16.97
C SER A 132 -12.10 5.91 17.10
N GLY A 133 -11.85 6.61 16.00
CA GLY A 133 -11.54 8.05 15.95
C GLY A 133 -10.05 8.37 16.15
N LYS A 134 -9.21 7.35 16.30
CA LYS A 134 -7.79 7.48 16.63
C LYS A 134 -6.85 7.07 15.50
N SER A 135 -7.35 6.41 14.47
CA SER A 135 -6.54 5.95 13.35
C SER A 135 -6.66 6.95 12.21
N SER A 136 -5.52 7.46 11.73
CA SER A 136 -5.46 8.47 10.67
C SER A 136 -5.43 7.76 9.31
N VAL A 137 -6.47 7.95 8.50
CA VAL A 137 -6.48 7.57 7.08
C VAL A 137 -5.69 8.62 6.31
N VAL A 138 -4.53 8.23 5.79
CA VAL A 138 -3.55 9.11 5.13
C VAL A 138 -3.55 8.99 3.61
N GLY A 139 -4.22 7.97 3.08
CA GLY A 139 -4.43 7.80 1.65
C GLY A 139 -5.29 6.58 1.34
N HIS A 140 -5.43 6.26 0.06
CA HIS A 140 -6.24 5.15 -0.42
C HIS A 140 -5.59 4.45 -1.60
N VAL A 141 -5.59 3.11 -1.59
CA VAL A 141 -5.20 2.28 -2.74
C VAL A 141 -6.39 2.17 -3.69
N PRO A 142 -6.25 2.51 -4.99
CA PRO A 142 -7.36 2.47 -5.94
C PRO A 142 -8.07 1.11 -5.98
N GLU A 143 -9.40 1.12 -6.12
CA GLU A 143 -10.23 -0.10 -6.13
C GLU A 143 -9.78 -1.14 -7.16
N ILE A 144 -9.27 -0.68 -8.31
CA ILE A 144 -8.76 -1.55 -9.37
C ILE A 144 -7.57 -2.41 -8.91
N GLU A 145 -6.84 -2.01 -7.88
CA GLU A 145 -5.71 -2.73 -7.30
C GLU A 145 -6.07 -3.57 -6.08
N HIS A 146 -7.31 -3.48 -5.57
CA HIS A 146 -7.68 -4.18 -4.33
C HIS A 146 -7.47 -5.68 -4.40
N PHE A 147 -7.53 -6.29 -5.58
CA PHE A 147 -7.26 -7.71 -5.74
C PHE A 147 -5.80 -8.08 -5.40
N LEU A 148 -4.85 -7.15 -5.52
CA LEU A 148 -3.45 -7.35 -5.14
C LEU A 148 -3.29 -7.42 -3.62
N LEU A 149 -4.12 -6.70 -2.85
CA LEU A 149 -4.09 -6.74 -1.39
C LEU A 149 -4.28 -8.15 -0.84
N ASP A 150 -5.12 -8.97 -1.50
CA ASP A 150 -5.38 -10.36 -1.12
C ASP A 150 -4.22 -11.30 -1.46
N THR A 151 -3.27 -10.85 -2.28
CA THR A 151 -2.12 -11.66 -2.71
C THR A 151 -0.89 -11.46 -1.85
N ILE A 152 -0.85 -10.41 -1.01
CA ILE A 152 0.31 -10.09 -0.18
C ILE A 152 0.48 -11.12 0.94
N ARG A 153 1.57 -11.87 0.86
CA ARG A 153 1.93 -12.92 1.82
C ARG A 153 2.62 -12.36 3.07
N PRO A 154 2.65 -13.14 4.17
CA PRO A 154 3.52 -12.86 5.31
C PRO A 154 4.96 -12.57 4.86
N TRP A 155 5.57 -11.53 5.42
CA TRP A 155 6.94 -11.08 5.12
C TRP A 155 7.19 -10.58 3.70
N GLN A 156 6.17 -10.53 2.85
CA GLN A 156 6.29 -10.00 1.51
C GLN A 156 6.46 -8.48 1.56
N LYS A 157 7.44 -8.00 0.80
CA LYS A 157 7.78 -6.59 0.70
C LYS A 157 6.89 -5.90 -0.33
N PHE A 158 6.56 -4.65 -0.05
CA PHE A 158 5.84 -3.78 -0.97
C PHE A 158 6.27 -2.33 -0.78
N ARG A 159 5.92 -1.50 -1.76
CA ARG A 159 6.09 -0.05 -1.74
C ARG A 159 4.81 0.62 -2.23
N PHE A 160 4.78 1.94 -2.08
CA PHE A 160 3.75 2.78 -2.67
C PHE A 160 4.33 3.71 -3.72
N ARG A 161 3.51 4.07 -4.71
CA ARG A 161 3.75 5.14 -5.66
C ARG A 161 2.57 6.10 -5.61
N GLU A 162 2.84 7.38 -5.43
CA GLU A 162 1.79 8.39 -5.47
C GLU A 162 1.28 8.56 -6.90
N VAL A 163 -0.05 8.48 -7.06
CA VAL A 163 -0.76 8.84 -8.29
C VAL A 163 -1.56 10.12 -8.02
N ARG A 164 -1.65 10.98 -9.03
CA ARG A 164 -2.34 12.28 -8.98
C ARG A 164 -3.50 12.31 -9.96
#